data_AF-V5ZC00-F1
#
_entry.id   AF-V5ZC00-F1
#
_cell.length_a   1.000
_cell.length_b   1.000
_cell.length_c   1.000
_cell.angle_alpha   90.00
_cell.angle_beta   90.00
_cell.angle_gamma   90.00
#
_symmetry.space_group_name_H-M   'P 1'
#
loop_
_entity.id
_entity.type
_entity.pdbx_description
1 polymer ?
#
loop_
_entity_poly.entity_id
_entity_poly.type
_entity_poly.pdbx_seq_one_letter_code
_entity_poly.pdbx_strand_id
1 'polypeptide(L)'
;MISGTAEKLDPGRYYTFESRLPEGVFFEIRPRNLPRNAKPVTDETSGMCIGYTVAQAPGLWQVHDIEGHFVRLEEAPLESPLIDPTDIALIAFGVFRILRTGRVLFE
;
A
#
# COMPACT_ATOMS: atom_id res chain seq x y z
N MET A 1 5.19 -24.21 40.91
CA MET A 1 5.81 -22.87 40.78
C MET A 1 6.53 -22.83 39.46
N ILE A 2 5.96 -22.16 38.46
CA ILE A 2 6.65 -21.82 37.21
C ILE A 2 6.44 -20.33 37.07
N SER A 3 7.51 -19.57 37.34
CA SER A 3 7.57 -18.13 37.19
C SER A 3 7.94 -17.87 35.73
N GLY A 4 6.95 -17.56 34.91
CA GLY A 4 7.13 -17.08 33.55
C GLY A 4 6.82 -15.60 33.54
N THR A 5 7.85 -14.79 33.33
CA THR A 5 7.81 -13.34 33.13
C THR A 5 6.68 -12.99 32.16
N ALA A 6 5.70 -12.22 32.63
CA ALA A 6 4.66 -11.68 31.78
C ALA A 6 5.30 -10.72 30.78
N GLU A 7 5.47 -11.18 29.54
CA GLU A 7 5.72 -10.31 28.41
C GLU A 7 4.66 -9.22 28.41
N LYS A 8 5.13 -7.99 28.19
CA LYS A 8 4.31 -6.79 28.11
C LYS A 8 3.38 -6.97 26.92
N LEU A 9 2.17 -7.50 27.14
CA LEU A 9 1.14 -7.59 26.12
C LEU A 9 0.89 -6.16 25.62
N ASP A 10 1.20 -5.90 24.36
CA ASP A 10 0.57 -4.80 23.63
C ASP A 10 -0.94 -4.92 23.85
N PRO A 11 -1.67 -3.82 24.09
CA PRO A 11 -3.10 -3.86 24.40
C PRO A 11 -3.90 -4.20 23.14
N GLY A 12 -3.79 -5.44 22.67
CA GLY A 12 -4.66 -6.04 21.68
C GLY A 12 -6.04 -6.25 22.30
N ARG A 13 -7.08 -5.92 21.56
CA ARG A 13 -8.46 -6.09 22.01
C ARG A 13 -8.94 -7.49 21.63
N TYR A 14 -8.92 -8.41 22.59
CA TYR A 14 -9.35 -9.79 22.39
C TYR A 14 -10.87 -9.89 22.56
N TYR A 15 -11.55 -10.37 21.52
CA TYR A 15 -12.98 -10.66 21.55
C TYR A 15 -13.21 -12.17 21.45
N THR A 16 -13.81 -12.75 22.48
CA THR A 16 -14.27 -14.14 22.43
C THR A 16 -15.73 -14.12 22.01
N PHE A 17 -16.04 -14.59 20.81
CA PHE A 17 -17.42 -14.76 20.37
C PHE A 17 -17.60 -16.11 19.68
N GLU A 18 -18.77 -16.72 19.90
CA GLU A 18 -19.20 -17.86 19.11
C GLU A 18 -19.83 -17.35 17.82
N SER A 19 -19.08 -17.43 16.73
CA SER A 19 -19.60 -17.09 15.41
C SER A 19 -20.62 -18.13 14.98
N ARG A 20 -21.87 -17.71 14.73
CA ARG A 20 -22.88 -18.55 14.06
C ARG A 20 -22.79 -18.49 12.54
N LEU A 21 -21.77 -17.82 12.02
CA LEU A 21 -21.61 -17.64 10.59
C LEU A 21 -21.06 -18.92 9.93
N PRO A 22 -21.43 -19.20 8.68
CA PRO A 22 -20.83 -20.27 7.89
C PRO A 22 -19.31 -20.09 7.78
N GLU A 23 -18.61 -21.18 7.51
CA GLU A 23 -17.16 -21.17 7.29
C GLU A 23 -16.78 -20.18 6.17
N GLY A 24 -15.77 -19.34 6.43
CA GLY A 24 -15.35 -18.28 5.50
C GLY A 24 -16.19 -16.99 5.54
N VAL A 25 -17.20 -16.90 6.41
CA VAL A 25 -18.00 -15.68 6.59
C VAL A 25 -17.60 -14.99 7.90
N PHE A 26 -17.15 -13.76 7.79
CA PHE A 26 -16.69 -12.94 8.91
C PHE A 26 -17.64 -11.77 9.16
N PHE A 27 -17.81 -11.36 10.41
CA PHE A 27 -18.44 -10.09 10.73
C PHE A 27 -17.38 -9.08 11.15
N GLU A 28 -17.64 -7.82 10.82
CA GLU A 28 -16.75 -6.71 11.12
C GLU A 28 -17.40 -5.85 12.22
N ILE A 29 -16.70 -5.61 13.32
CA ILE A 29 -17.09 -4.58 14.29
C ILE A 29 -16.37 -3.29 13.90
N ARG A 30 -17.06 -2.42 13.16
CA ARG A 30 -16.47 -1.15 12.72
C ARG A 30 -16.33 -0.13 13.86
N PRO A 31 -15.17 0.55 13.97
CA PRO A 31 -15.02 1.71 14.83
C PRO A 31 -15.99 2.83 14.43
N ARG A 32 -16.49 3.58 15.41
CA ARG A 32 -17.47 4.65 15.18
C ARG A 32 -16.91 5.80 14.34
N ASN A 33 -15.60 6.02 14.41
CA ASN A 33 -14.92 7.20 13.85
C ASN A 33 -14.41 6.95 12.43
N LEU A 34 -14.65 5.75 11.87
CA LEU A 34 -14.09 5.32 10.61
C LEU A 34 -14.92 5.83 9.42
N PRO A 35 -14.27 6.36 8.36
CA PRO A 35 -14.97 6.75 7.13
C PRO A 35 -15.74 5.58 6.49
N ARG A 36 -16.86 5.87 5.82
CA ARG A 36 -17.75 4.83 5.26
C ARG A 36 -17.10 3.96 4.18
N ASN A 37 -16.22 4.54 3.39
CA ASN A 37 -15.49 3.87 2.30
C ASN A 37 -14.22 3.14 2.78
N ALA A 38 -14.01 3.04 4.09
CA ALA A 38 -12.88 2.29 4.63
C ALA A 38 -12.99 0.79 4.33
N LYS A 39 -11.85 0.19 4.02
CA LYS A 39 -11.66 -1.24 3.81
C LYS A 39 -10.77 -1.81 4.92
N PRO A 40 -11.15 -2.94 5.55
CA PRO A 40 -10.32 -3.58 6.55
C PRO A 40 -9.04 -4.11 5.92
N VAL A 41 -7.94 -4.02 6.66
CA VAL A 41 -6.68 -4.70 6.36
C VAL A 41 -6.60 -5.90 7.27
N THR A 42 -6.54 -7.09 6.70
CA THR A 42 -6.52 -8.35 7.44
C THR A 42 -5.16 -9.03 7.32
N ASP A 43 -4.68 -9.58 8.42
CA ASP A 43 -3.55 -10.51 8.41
C ASP A 43 -3.96 -11.81 7.69
N GLU A 44 -3.14 -12.26 6.75
CA GLU A 44 -3.45 -13.43 5.91
C GLU A 44 -3.40 -14.75 6.70
N THR A 45 -2.60 -14.80 7.76
CA THR A 45 -2.43 -16.04 8.55
C THR A 45 -3.56 -16.23 9.55
N SER A 46 -3.92 -15.17 10.28
CA SER A 46 -4.92 -15.21 11.36
C SER A 46 -6.31 -14.75 10.93
N GLY A 47 -6.44 -14.06 9.80
CA GLY A 47 -7.67 -13.37 9.40
C GLY A 47 -8.02 -12.16 10.26
N MET A 48 -7.13 -11.77 11.19
CA MET A 48 -7.37 -10.66 12.12
C MET A 48 -7.30 -9.32 11.40
N CYS A 49 -8.27 -8.44 11.65
CA CYS A 49 -8.21 -7.05 11.19
C CYS A 49 -7.13 -6.29 11.97
N ILE A 50 -6.12 -5.78 11.27
CA ILE A 50 -4.99 -5.04 11.84
C ILE A 50 -5.09 -3.53 11.59
N GLY A 51 -6.12 -3.08 10.87
CA GLY A 51 -6.34 -1.67 10.61
C GLY A 51 -7.28 -1.45 9.43
N TYR A 52 -7.33 -0.22 8.94
CA TYR A 52 -8.21 0.18 7.84
C TYR A 52 -7.49 1.03 6.82
N THR A 53 -7.88 0.90 5.56
CA THR A 53 -7.47 1.82 4.49
C THR A 53 -8.66 2.58 3.92
N VAL A 54 -8.45 3.85 3.60
CA VAL A 54 -9.44 4.72 2.96
C VAL A 54 -8.83 5.26 1.67
N ALA A 55 -9.38 4.84 0.53
CA ALA A 55 -8.97 5.38 -0.77
C ALA A 55 -9.46 6.83 -0.90
N GLN A 56 -8.53 7.75 -1.14
CA GLN A 56 -8.83 9.16 -1.39
C GLN A 56 -8.81 9.50 -2.88
N ALA A 57 -7.81 8.98 -3.59
CA ALA A 57 -7.65 9.14 -5.02
C ALA A 57 -6.98 7.89 -5.61
N PRO A 58 -6.95 7.70 -6.94
CA PRO A 58 -6.17 6.64 -7.56
C PRO A 58 -4.72 6.69 -7.09
N GLY A 59 -4.23 5.60 -6.50
CA GLY A 59 -2.88 5.54 -5.94
C GLY A 59 -2.66 6.36 -4.67
N LEU A 60 -3.70 6.83 -3.98
CA LEU A 60 -3.56 7.56 -2.71
C LEU A 60 -4.53 7.00 -1.67
N TRP A 61 -4.01 6.48 -0.56
CA TRP A 61 -4.82 5.94 0.51
C TRP A 61 -4.35 6.38 1.90
N GLN A 62 -5.30 6.58 2.79
CA GLN A 62 -5.05 6.81 4.21
C GLN A 62 -5.07 5.48 4.94
N VAL A 63 -4.15 5.32 5.87
CA VAL A 63 -4.06 4.20 6.80
C VAL A 63 -4.59 4.66 8.16
N HIS A 64 -5.51 3.87 8.71
CA HIS A 64 -6.08 4.06 10.03
C HIS A 64 -5.80 2.83 10.90
N ASP A 65 -5.64 3.07 12.19
CA ASP A 65 -5.50 2.02 13.20
C ASP A 65 -6.83 1.26 13.43
N ILE A 66 -6.79 0.18 14.21
CA ILE A 66 -7.95 -0.63 14.61
C ILE A 66 -9.04 0.17 15.32
N GLU A 67 -8.71 1.32 15.91
CA GLU A 67 -9.67 2.24 16.53
C GLU A 67 -10.29 3.25 15.55
N GLY A 68 -9.85 3.23 14.29
CA GLY A 68 -10.26 4.18 13.25
C GLY A 68 -9.50 5.51 13.29
N HIS A 69 -8.50 5.65 14.14
CA HIS A 69 -7.64 6.84 14.18
C HIS A 69 -6.73 6.89 12.95
N PHE A 70 -6.61 8.07 12.36
CA PHE A 70 -5.70 8.29 11.23
C PHE A 70 -4.25 8.11 11.68
N VAL A 71 -3.49 7.28 10.94
CA VAL A 71 -2.08 7.01 11.20
C VAL A 71 -1.20 7.71 10.18
N ARG A 72 -1.44 7.47 8.89
CA ARG A 72 -0.57 7.96 7.80
C ARG A 72 -1.29 8.01 6.45
N LEU A 73 -0.77 8.82 5.53
CA LEU A 73 -1.11 8.82 4.11
C LEU A 73 -0.01 8.09 3.31
N GLU A 74 -0.43 7.20 2.41
CA GLU A 74 0.41 6.38 1.54
C GLU A 74 0.06 6.62 0.08
N GLU A 75 1.08 6.58 -0.77
CA GLU A 75 0.98 6.78 -2.21
C GLU A 75 1.48 5.53 -2.95
N ALA A 76 0.85 5.24 -4.08
CA ALA A 76 1.31 4.24 -5.00
C ALA A 76 2.66 4.68 -5.59
N PRO A 77 3.56 3.73 -5.87
CA PRO A 77 4.75 4.00 -6.66
C PRO A 77 4.35 4.68 -7.98
N LEU A 78 5.14 5.65 -8.42
CA LEU A 78 4.93 6.27 -9.73
C LEU A 78 4.99 5.20 -10.82
N GLU A 79 4.05 5.26 -11.76
CA GLU A 79 4.12 4.45 -12.97
C GLU A 79 5.39 4.83 -13.73
N SER A 80 6.12 3.82 -14.22
CA SER A 80 7.25 4.04 -15.11
C SER A 80 6.76 4.72 -16.39
N PRO A 81 7.46 5.78 -16.87
CA PRO A 81 7.05 6.49 -18.06
C PRO A 81 7.04 5.54 -19.27
N LEU A 82 6.15 5.81 -20.23
CA LEU A 82 6.05 5.01 -21.46
C LEU A 82 7.37 4.97 -22.24
N ILE A 83 8.17 6.04 -22.15
CA ILE A 83 9.51 6.14 -22.73
C ILE A 83 10.44 6.69 -21.66
N ASP A 84 11.55 6.00 -21.40
CA ASP A 84 12.58 6.47 -20.49
C ASP A 84 13.25 7.73 -21.09
N PRO A 85 13.36 8.85 -20.33
CA PRO A 85 14.10 10.03 -20.77
C PRO A 85 15.53 9.73 -21.23
N THR A 86 16.16 8.71 -20.66
CA THR A 86 17.51 8.23 -21.02
C THR A 86 17.54 7.71 -22.45
N ASP A 87 16.52 6.94 -22.85
CA ASP A 87 16.42 6.40 -24.20
C ASP A 87 16.24 7.51 -25.23
N ILE A 88 15.42 8.53 -24.92
CA ILE A 88 15.25 9.70 -25.76
C ILE A 88 16.58 10.42 -25.97
N ALA A 89 17.36 10.60 -24.90
CA ALA A 89 18.66 11.25 -24.98
C ALA A 89 19.65 10.44 -25.85
N LEU A 90 19.66 9.12 -25.71
CA LEU A 90 20.51 8.23 -26.51
C LEU A 90 20.12 8.26 -27.99
N ILE A 91 18.83 8.22 -28.31
CA ILE A 91 18.33 8.32 -29.68
C ILE A 91 18.69 9.68 -30.28
N ALA A 92 18.42 10.78 -29.56
CA ALA A 92 18.74 12.14 -30.01
C ALA A 92 20.25 12.31 -30.26
N PHE A 93 21.08 11.79 -29.36
CA PHE A 93 22.53 11.81 -29.51
C PHE A 93 23.01 10.98 -30.72
N GLY A 94 22.44 9.79 -30.92
CA GLY A 94 22.72 8.94 -32.08
C GLY A 94 22.39 9.64 -33.40
N VAL A 95 21.19 10.22 -33.50
CA VAL A 95 20.76 11.01 -34.68
C VAL A 95 21.69 12.20 -34.91
N PHE A 96 21.99 12.97 -33.86
CA PHE A 96 22.91 14.11 -33.94
C PHE A 96 24.29 13.72 -34.47
N ARG A 97 24.86 12.62 -33.97
CA ARG A 97 26.17 12.12 -34.39
C ARG A 97 26.17 11.67 -35.86
N ILE A 98 25.11 10.99 -36.31
CA ILE A 98 24.97 10.57 -37.71
C ILE A 98 24.88 11.79 -38.63
N LEU A 99 24.03 12.77 -38.31
CA LEU A 99 23.87 13.98 -39.11
C LEU A 99 25.17 14.80 -39.19
N ARG A 100 25.90 14.92 -38.07
CA ARG A 100 27.19 15.62 -38.04
C ARG A 100 28.26 14.90 -38.86
N THR A 101 28.33 13.57 -38.77
CA THR A 101 29.32 12.76 -39.50
C THR A 101 28.99 12.69 -41.00
N GLY A 102 27.71 12.60 -41.35
CA GLY A 102 27.26 12.65 -42.74
C GLY A 102 27.58 13.98 -43.42
N ARG A 103 27.50 15.11 -42.68
CA ARG A 103 27.94 16.42 -43.18
C ARG A 103 29.42 16.48 -43.53
N VAL A 104 30.28 15.80 -42.76
CA VAL A 104 31.75 15.76 -42.99
C VAL A 104 32.13 14.95 -44.23
N LEU A 105 31.26 14.07 -44.73
CA LEU A 105 31.51 13.26 -45.94
C LEU A 105 31.08 13.95 -47.24
N PHE A 106 30.33 15.06 -47.16
CA PHE A 106 29.76 15.78 -48.31
C PHE A 106 30.36 17.19 -48.51
N GLU A 107 31.32 17.61 -47.68
CA GLU A 107 32.23 18.75 -47.91
C GLU A 107 33.61 18.25 -48.36
#